data_AF-A0A9X8T297-F1
#
_entry.id   AF-A0A9X8T297-F1
#
_cell.length_a   1.000
_cell.length_b   1.000
_cell.length_c   1.000
_cell.angle_alpha   90.00
_cell.angle_beta   90.00
_cell.angle_gamma   90.00
#
_symmetry.space_group_name_H-M   'P 1'
#
loop_
_entity.id
_entity.type
_entity.pdbx_description
1 polymer ?
#
loop_
_entity_poly.entity_id
_entity_poly.type
_entity_poly.pdbx_seq_one_letter_code
_entity_poly.pdbx_strand_id
1 'polypeptide(L)' 'MSEYILETKNLVKNFGNFTAIDNVNLKIKKQSIYGLTGRFYEKHSNNSLVDRIRSLE' A
#
# COMPACT_ATOMS: atom_id res chain seq x y z
N MET A 1 29.47 10.68 -7.01
CA MET A 1 28.84 9.35 -7.17
C MET A 1 27.55 9.33 -6.36
N SER A 2 26.46 8.78 -6.89
CA SER A 2 25.18 8.65 -6.15
C SER A 2 25.39 7.80 -4.89
N GLU A 3 25.06 8.35 -3.72
CA GLU A 3 25.07 7.65 -2.42
C GLU A 3 23.97 6.57 -2.32
N TYR A 4 22.96 6.67 -3.21
CA TYR A 4 21.80 5.78 -3.24
C TYR A 4 22.03 4.57 -4.15
N ILE A 5 21.65 3.40 -3.66
CA ILE A 5 21.64 2.13 -4.39
C ILE A 5 20.30 1.84 -5.06
N LEU A 6 19.22 2.50 -4.61
CA LEU A 6 17.89 2.39 -5.20
C LEU A 6 17.17 3.73 -5.05
N GLU A 7 16.50 4.17 -6.11
CA GLU A 7 15.60 5.32 -6.11
C GLU A 7 14.30 4.92 -6.84
N THR A 8 13.15 5.27 -6.28
CA THR A 8 11.86 5.20 -6.96
C THR A 8 11.34 6.61 -7.21
N LYS A 9 10.67 6.78 -8.36
CA LYS A 9 9.98 8.02 -8.72
C LYS A 9 8.53 7.71 -9.04
N ASN A 10 7.62 8.22 -8.21
CA ASN A 10 6.17 8.06 -8.33
C ASN A 10 5.76 6.60 -8.56
N LEU A 11 6.28 5.66 -7.75
CA LEU A 11 6.02 4.24 -7.91
C LEU A 11 4.54 3.96 -7.67
N VAL A 12 3.92 3.29 -8.64
CA VAL A 12 2.53 2.81 -8.56
C VAL A 12 2.52 1.29 -8.77
N LYS A 13 1.76 0.56 -7.94
CA LYS A 13 1.52 -0.88 -8.10
C LYS A 13 0.03 -1.18 -8.00
N ASN A 14 -0.51 -1.70 -9.09
CA ASN A 14 -1.90 -2.10 -9.20
C ASN A 14 -2.05 -3.62 -9.20
N PHE A 15 -3.13 -4.10 -8.59
CA PHE A 15 -3.61 -5.48 -8.61
C PHE A 15 -5.06 -5.47 -9.08
N GLY A 16 -5.27 -5.65 -10.39
CA GLY A 16 -6.59 -5.43 -11.00
C GLY A 16 -7.08 -4.00 -10.76
N ASN A 17 -8.27 -3.87 -10.17
CA ASN A 17 -8.91 -2.59 -9.85
C ASN A 17 -8.46 -1.99 -8.49
N PHE A 18 -7.40 -2.54 -7.88
CA PHE A 18 -6.90 -2.09 -6.59
C PHE A 18 -5.48 -1.52 -6.73
N THR A 19 -5.31 -0.25 -6.40
CA THR A 19 -3.99 0.39 -6.29
C THR A 19 -3.42 0.11 -4.90
N ALA A 20 -2.44 -0.78 -4.83
CA ALA A 20 -1.80 -1.16 -3.57
C ALA A 20 -0.65 -0.22 -3.16
N ILE A 21 0.02 0.37 -4.15
CA ILE A 21 1.06 1.37 -3.95
C ILE A 21 0.72 2.53 -4.87
N ASP A 22 0.63 3.74 -4.31
CA ASP A 22 0.32 4.95 -5.08
C ASP A 22 1.36 6.03 -4.79
N ASN A 23 1.95 6.56 -5.87
CA ASN A 23 2.91 7.67 -5.86
C ASN A 23 4.06 7.55 -4.81
N VAL A 24 4.65 6.37 -4.66
CA VAL A 24 5.70 6.15 -3.65
C VAL A 24 7.10 6.53 -4.16
N ASN A 25 7.75 7.42 -3.43
CA ASN A 25 9.11 7.91 -3.68
C ASN A 25 10.05 7.43 -2.57
N LEU A 26 11.07 6.66 -2.92
CA LEU A 26 12.03 6.06 -1.98
C LEU A 26 13.45 6.28 -2.47
N LYS A 27 14.37 6.46 -1.53
CA LYS A 27 15.82 6.51 -1.78
C LYS A 27 16.53 5.68 -0.74
N ILE A 28 17.18 4.60 -1.17
CA ILE A 28 17.90 3.67 -0.31
C ILE A 28 19.38 3.95 -0.44
N LYS A 29 20.03 4.29 0.67
CA LYS A 29 21.48 4.51 0.73
C LYS A 29 22.25 3.19 0.76
N LYS A 30 23.48 3.21 0.25
CA LYS A 30 24.41 2.07 0.41
C LYS A 30 24.59 1.74 1.90
N GLN A 31 24.79 0.45 2.22
CA GLN A 31 25.04 -0.04 3.59
C GLN A 31 23.95 0.31 4.62
N SER A 32 22.71 0.50 4.17
CA SER A 32 21.57 0.81 5.05
C SER A 32 20.53 -0.32 5.03
N ILE A 33 19.87 -0.55 6.17
CA ILE A 33 18.81 -1.54 6.32
C ILE A 33 17.48 -0.80 6.52
N TYR A 34 16.47 -1.16 5.72
CA TYR A 34 15.13 -0.58 5.78
C TYR A 34 14.11 -1.67 6.09
N GLY A 35 13.22 -1.41 7.05
CA GLY A 35 12.07 -2.26 7.37
C GLY A 35 10.79 -1.68 6.77
N LEU A 36 10.12 -2.43 5.91
CA LEU A 36 8.79 -2.08 5.42
C LEU A 36 7.74 -2.66 6.36
N THR A 37 6.83 -1.82 6.85
CA THR A 37 5.76 -2.22 7.76
C THR A 37 4.42 -1.67 7.27
N GLY A 38 3.34 -2.27 7.75
CA GLY A 38 1.99 -1.87 7.37
C GLY A 38 0.94 -2.63 8.17
N ARG A 39 -0.27 -2.09 8.20
CA ARG A 39 -1.42 -2.79 8.75
C ARG A 39 -1.93 -3.81 7.73
N PHE A 40 -2.38 -4.95 8.21
CA PHE A 40 -3.19 -5.83 7.39
C PHE A 40 -4.52 -5.13 7.10
N TYR A 41 -4.87 -5.02 5.82
CA TYR A 41 -6.18 -4.53 5.39
C TYR A 41 -6.93 -5.66 4.72
N GLU A 42 -8.00 -6.13 5.37
CA GLU A 42 -9.00 -6.96 4.71
C GLU A 42 -10.03 -6.02 4.08
N LYS A 43 -10.29 -6.20 2.78
CA LYS A 43 -11.34 -5.46 2.10
C LYS A 43 -12.68 -6.07 2.53
N HIS A 44 -13.31 -5.50 3.54
CA HIS A 44 -14.68 -5.85 3.90
C HIS A 44 -15.61 -5.52 2.73
N SER A 45 -16.31 -6.54 2.23
CA SER A 45 -17.42 -6.37 1.32
C SER A 45 -18.62 -5.89 2.12
N ASN A 46 -19.01 -4.62 1.96
CA ASN A 46 -20.17 -3.99 2.63
C ASN A 46 -21.52 -4.48 2.06
N ASN A 47 -21.57 -5.72 1.59
CA ASN A 47 -22.74 -6.32 0.96
C ASN A 47 -23.16 -7.61 1.68
N SER A 48 -22.64 -7.85 2.89
CA SER A 48 -23.11 -8.96 3.70
C SER A 48 -24.52 -8.67 4.20
N LEU A 49 -25.29 -9.73 4.48
CA LEU A 49 -26.61 -9.58 5.12
C LEU A 49 -26.52 -8.79 6.43
N VAL A 50 -25.40 -8.91 7.16
CA VAL A 50 -25.15 -8.18 8.40
C VAL A 50 -25.01 -6.68 8.17
N ASP A 51 -24.33 -6.26 7.09
CA ASP A 51 -24.19 -4.83 6.76
C ASP A 51 -25.53 -4.20 6.40
N ARG A 52 -26.39 -4.96 5.69
CA ARG A 52 -27.75 -4.52 5.33
C ARG A 52 -28.63 -4.36 6.56
N ILE A 53 -28.55 -5.28 7.53
CA ILE A 53 -29.30 -5.19 8.78
C ILE A 53 -28.87 -3.96 9.58
N ARG A 54 -27.56 -3.70 9.71
CA ARG A 54 -27.04 -2.51 10.42
C ARG A 54 -27.43 -1.18 9.78
N SER A 55 -27.69 -1.15 8.47
CA SER A 55 -28.15 0.06 7.78
C SER A 55 -29.63 0.38 7.98
N LEU A 56 -30.38 -0.52 8.61
CA LEU A 56 -31.82 -0.34 8.90
C LEU A 56 -32.08 0.14 10.33
N GLU A 57 -31.05 0.18 11.19
CA GLU A 57 -31.05 0.79 12.53
C GLU A 57 -30.58 2.26 12.45
#